data_AF-A0A3G5EA39-F1
#
_entry.id   AF-A0A3G5EA39-F1
#
_cell.length_a   1.000
_cell.length_b   1.000
_cell.length_c   1.000
_cell.angle_alpha   90.00
_cell.angle_beta   90.00
_cell.angle_gamma   90.00
#
_symmetry.space_group_name_H-M   'P 1'
#
loop_
_entity.id
_entity.type
_entity.pdbx_description
1 polymer ?
#
loop_
_entity_poly.entity_id
_entity_poly.type
_entity_poly.pdbx_seq_one_letter_code
_entity_poly.pdbx_strand_id
1 'polypeptide(L)'
;MLLILSLVTGLALSASGVMTDKETDPRQESLHEIQKQVNDLWQNLLYPVTRGNDTDGMIYATCEMKPSSKIDTDKPQVSGQVLFKQHYSYGRLEAIFYLDGFPLDNNQSSRAIHIHELGDLSNGCDSTGGHYNPFRVN
;
A
#
# COMPACT_ATOMS: atom_id res chain seq x y z
N MET A 1 57.16 11.60 -39.06
CA MET A 1 58.14 10.55 -38.69
C MET A 1 57.55 9.82 -37.48
N LEU A 2 56.84 8.71 -37.71
CA LEU A 2 57.34 7.33 -37.53
C LEU A 2 57.65 7.06 -36.04
N LEU A 3 56.95 6.19 -35.31
CA LEU A 3 56.68 4.79 -35.63
C LEU A 3 55.36 4.26 -35.04
N ILE A 4 54.71 3.41 -35.83
CA ILE A 4 53.68 2.42 -35.45
C ILE A 4 54.38 1.04 -35.44
N LEU A 5 53.72 0.05 -34.81
CA LEU A 5 53.95 -1.42 -34.79
C LEU A 5 54.89 -1.90 -33.66
N SER A 6 54.61 -2.97 -32.92
CA SER A 6 53.51 -3.96 -32.86
C SER A 6 53.90 -5.00 -31.80
N LEU A 7 52.97 -5.54 -31.01
CA LEU A 7 52.97 -6.97 -30.70
C LEU A 7 51.61 -7.43 -30.15
N VAL A 8 51.02 -8.38 -30.85
CA VAL A 8 49.82 -9.15 -30.50
C VAL A 8 50.27 -10.47 -29.86
N THR A 9 49.34 -11.13 -29.16
CA THR A 9 49.38 -12.46 -28.49
C THR A 9 49.74 -12.34 -27.01
N GLY A 10 48.95 -12.78 -26.03
CA GLY A 10 47.75 -13.62 -26.00
C GLY A 10 47.89 -14.53 -24.79
N LEU A 11 47.13 -14.29 -23.72
CA LEU A 11 46.91 -15.30 -22.67
C LEU A 11 45.45 -15.24 -22.23
N ALA A 12 44.74 -16.33 -22.53
CA ALA A 12 43.44 -16.64 -22.00
C ALA A 12 43.57 -17.23 -20.57
N LEU A 13 42.45 -17.17 -19.85
CA LEU A 13 42.13 -17.74 -18.53
C LEU A 13 42.61 -16.97 -17.29
N SER A 14 41.67 -16.24 -16.68
CA SER A 14 41.08 -16.70 -15.42
C SER A 14 39.74 -15.99 -15.16
N ALA A 15 38.71 -16.78 -14.89
CA ALA A 15 37.45 -16.29 -14.36
C ALA A 15 37.67 -15.84 -12.91
N SER A 16 37.12 -14.68 -12.56
CA SER A 16 36.77 -14.34 -11.18
C SER A 16 35.62 -13.36 -11.24
N GLY A 17 34.42 -13.87 -10.91
CA GLY A 17 33.26 -13.02 -10.66
C GLY A 17 33.57 -12.12 -9.49
N VAL A 18 33.72 -10.82 -9.75
CA VAL A 18 33.64 -9.81 -8.70
C VAL A 18 32.17 -9.53 -8.51
N MET A 19 31.54 -10.29 -7.62
CA MET A 19 30.37 -9.82 -6.90
C MET A 19 30.86 -8.63 -6.07
N THR A 20 30.50 -7.42 -6.50
CA THR A 20 30.61 -6.26 -5.62
C THR A 20 29.54 -6.41 -4.55
N ASP A 21 29.91 -7.05 -3.43
CA ASP A 21 29.16 -6.90 -2.19
C ASP A 21 29.20 -5.42 -1.84
N LYS A 22 28.05 -4.77 -1.97
CA LYS A 22 27.85 -3.40 -1.51
C LYS A 22 27.90 -3.48 0.02
N GLU A 23 29.07 -3.21 0.59
CA GLU A 23 29.28 -3.13 2.02
C GLU A 23 28.31 -2.08 2.59
N THR A 24 27.20 -2.54 3.15
CA THR A 24 26.20 -1.67 3.78
C THR A 24 26.77 -1.21 5.12
N ASP A 25 26.89 0.11 5.31
CA ASP A 25 27.42 0.69 6.56
C ASP A 25 26.56 0.23 7.76
N PRO A 26 27.13 -0.48 8.75
CA PRO A 26 26.39 -0.95 9.92
C PRO A 26 25.69 0.17 10.69
N ARG A 27 26.23 1.41 10.62
CA ARG A 27 25.58 2.58 11.23
C ARG A 27 24.29 2.96 10.52
N GLN A 28 24.22 2.79 9.21
CA GLN A 28 23.04 3.14 8.42
C GLN A 28 21.92 2.12 8.64
N GLU A 29 22.25 0.83 8.81
CA GLU A 29 21.28 -0.18 9.26
C GLU A 29 20.76 0.13 10.66
N SER A 30 21.63 0.50 11.60
CA SER A 30 21.23 0.84 12.97
C SER A 30 20.28 2.05 13.05
N LEU A 31 20.49 3.07 12.21
CA LEU A 31 19.61 4.24 12.16
C LEU A 31 18.25 3.89 11.56
N HIS A 32 18.23 3.02 10.54
CA HIS A 32 16.98 2.55 9.94
C HIS A 32 16.17 1.69 10.94
N GLU A 33 16.84 0.86 11.74
CA GLU A 33 16.18 0.10 12.81
C GLU A 33 15.63 1.01 13.91
N ILE A 34 16.38 2.01 14.35
CA ILE A 34 15.92 2.98 15.35
C ILE A 34 14.71 3.76 14.81
N GLN A 35 14.76 4.21 13.55
CA GLN A 35 13.65 4.91 12.92
C GLN A 35 12.38 4.04 12.89
N LYS A 36 12.54 2.75 12.55
CA LYS A 36 11.44 1.78 12.55
C LYS A 36 10.85 1.62 13.96
N GLN A 37 11.68 1.41 14.97
CA GLN A 37 11.23 1.24 16.35
C GLN A 37 10.49 2.46 16.90
N VAL A 38 11.00 3.66 16.62
CA VAL A 38 10.37 4.91 17.04
C VAL A 38 9.00 5.05 16.39
N ASN A 39 8.90 4.78 15.10
CA ASN A 39 7.61 4.89 14.44
C ASN A 39 6.61 3.81 14.91
N ASP A 40 7.06 2.58 15.13
CA ASP A 40 6.20 1.51 15.66
C ASP A 40 5.68 1.87 17.06
N LEU A 41 6.50 2.51 17.89
CA LEU A 41 6.08 3.03 19.19
C LEU A 41 4.99 4.11 19.04
N TRP A 42 5.18 5.07 18.13
CA TRP A 42 4.19 6.12 17.87
C TRP A 42 2.87 5.54 17.33
N GLN A 43 2.93 4.58 16.42
CA GLN A 43 1.73 3.93 15.88
C GLN A 43 0.96 3.17 16.97
N ASN A 44 1.68 2.43 17.84
CA ASN A 44 1.05 1.73 18.96
C ASN A 44 0.44 2.69 20.00
N LEU A 45 1.00 3.89 20.17
CA LEU A 45 0.47 4.90 21.09
C LEU A 45 -0.76 5.61 20.51
N LEU A 46 -0.71 5.96 19.22
CA LEU A 46 -1.77 6.69 18.53
C LEU A 46 -2.96 5.80 18.16
N TYR A 47 -2.68 4.54 17.82
CA TYR A 47 -3.65 3.53 17.45
C TYR A 47 -3.38 2.28 18.29
N PRO A 48 -3.79 2.25 19.57
CA PRO A 48 -3.59 1.11 20.43
C PRO A 48 -4.35 -0.08 19.86
N VAL A 49 -3.66 -0.92 19.08
CA VAL A 49 -4.18 -2.20 18.63
C VAL A 49 -4.39 -3.01 19.91
N THR A 50 -5.66 -3.28 20.23
CA THR A 50 -5.98 -4.27 21.25
C THR A 50 -5.29 -5.56 20.82
N ARG A 51 -4.25 -5.93 21.56
CA ARG A 51 -3.43 -7.13 21.36
C ARG A 51 -4.29 -8.36 21.65
N GLY A 52 -5.27 -8.61 20.77
CA GLY A 52 -6.00 -9.85 20.69
C GLY A 52 -5.05 -10.90 20.13
N ASN A 53 -4.84 -11.96 20.91
CA ASN A 53 -3.98 -13.12 20.68
C ASN A 53 -3.59 -13.43 19.22
N ASP A 54 -2.30 -13.74 19.04
CA ASP A 54 -1.76 -14.62 17.98
C ASP A 54 -2.00 -14.24 16.51
N THR A 55 -1.99 -12.95 16.19
CA THR A 55 -1.73 -12.54 14.79
C THR A 55 -0.32 -12.00 14.72
N ASP A 56 0.52 -12.64 13.89
CA ASP A 56 1.93 -12.35 13.59
C ASP A 56 2.14 -10.93 13.00
N GLY A 57 1.72 -9.88 13.70
CA GLY A 57 1.67 -8.50 13.19
C GLY A 57 0.50 -8.20 12.25
N MET A 58 -0.32 -9.19 11.88
CA MET A 58 -1.43 -9.01 10.92
C MET A 58 -2.57 -8.16 11.50
N ILE A 59 -2.89 -7.06 10.83
CA ILE A 59 -4.03 -6.19 11.11
C ILE A 59 -5.11 -6.43 10.04
N TYR A 60 -6.36 -6.47 10.50
CA TYR A 60 -7.53 -6.64 9.65
C TYR A 60 -8.50 -5.49 9.87
N ALA A 61 -9.18 -5.07 8.81
CA ALA A 61 -10.31 -4.15 8.89
C ALA A 61 -11.41 -4.58 7.91
N THR A 62 -12.65 -4.16 8.17
CA THR A 62 -13.79 -4.41 7.30
C THR A 62 -14.56 -3.12 7.07
N CYS A 63 -15.14 -2.97 5.89
CA CYS A 63 -16.06 -1.90 5.55
C CYS A 63 -17.36 -2.53 5.01
N GLU A 64 -18.43 -2.40 5.81
CA GLU A 64 -19.78 -2.78 5.41
C GLU A 64 -20.35 -1.69 4.50
N MET A 65 -20.41 -1.99 3.20
CA MET A 65 -20.91 -1.07 2.19
C MET A 65 -22.44 -1.10 2.14
N LYS A 66 -23.04 0.08 2.27
CA LYS A 66 -24.49 0.29 2.17
C LYS A 66 -24.79 1.41 1.17
N PRO A 67 -25.98 1.40 0.54
CA PRO A 67 -26.43 2.54 -0.24
C PRO A 67 -26.48 3.79 0.61
N SER A 68 -26.16 4.93 -0.01
CA SER A 68 -26.24 6.23 0.65
C SER A 68 -27.67 6.49 1.14
N SER A 69 -27.84 7.09 2.32
CA SER A 69 -29.18 7.46 2.82
C SER A 69 -29.91 8.49 1.95
N LYS A 70 -29.19 9.15 1.05
CA LYS A 70 -29.70 10.19 0.14
C LYS A 70 -29.82 9.73 -1.31
N ILE A 71 -29.52 8.47 -1.59
CA ILE A 71 -29.63 7.96 -2.95
C ILE A 71 -31.11 7.78 -3.30
N ASP A 72 -31.52 8.25 -4.47
CA ASP A 72 -32.90 8.06 -4.94
C ASP A 72 -33.20 6.56 -5.18
N THR A 73 -34.46 6.17 -5.06
CA THR A 73 -34.89 4.76 -5.17
C THR A 73 -34.78 4.19 -6.58
N ASP A 74 -34.68 5.04 -7.61
CA ASP A 74 -34.45 4.66 -9.01
C ASP A 74 -32.97 4.41 -9.33
N LYS A 75 -32.06 4.69 -8.40
CA LYS A 75 -30.62 4.48 -8.58
C LYS A 75 -30.15 3.11 -8.09
N PRO A 76 -29.00 2.62 -8.59
CA PRO A 76 -28.44 1.35 -8.17
C PRO A 76 -28.13 1.34 -6.67
N GLN A 77 -28.68 0.37 -5.96
CA GLN A 77 -28.51 0.19 -4.52
C GLN A 77 -27.33 -0.74 -4.27
N VAL A 78 -26.11 -0.23 -4.44
CA VAL A 78 -24.89 -1.02 -4.27
C VAL A 78 -24.65 -1.31 -2.79
N SER A 79 -24.42 -2.57 -2.47
CA SER A 79 -24.14 -3.02 -1.10
C SER A 79 -23.15 -4.19 -1.10
N GLY A 80 -22.58 -4.50 0.06
CA GLY A 80 -21.65 -5.61 0.22
C GLY A 80 -20.58 -5.31 1.25
N GLN A 81 -19.39 -5.88 1.07
CA GLN A 81 -18.30 -5.79 2.03
C GLN A 81 -16.96 -5.59 1.33
N VAL A 82 -16.10 -4.77 1.95
CA VAL A 82 -14.68 -4.66 1.60
C VAL A 82 -13.84 -5.11 2.78
N LEU A 83 -12.95 -6.06 2.53
CA LEU A 83 -12.05 -6.62 3.53
C LEU A 83 -10.64 -6.10 3.31
N PHE A 84 -9.96 -5.73 4.39
CA PHE A 84 -8.60 -5.23 4.39
C PHE A 84 -7.69 -6.10 5.26
N LYS A 85 -6.47 -6.30 4.80
CA LYS A 85 -5.43 -7.03 5.52
C LYS A 85 -4.06 -6.36 5.32
N GLN A 86 -3.29 -6.26 6.39
CA GLN A 86 -1.91 -5.75 6.37
C GLN A 86 -1.04 -6.53 7.37
N HIS A 87 0.14 -7.01 6.96
CA HIS A 87 1.00 -7.85 7.83
C HIS A 87 1.81 -7.07 8.87
N TYR A 88 2.13 -5.81 8.60
CA TYR A 88 2.84 -4.91 9.53
C TYR A 88 2.59 -3.46 9.11
N SER A 89 2.90 -2.49 9.97
CA SER A 89 2.60 -1.05 9.82
C SER A 89 2.99 -0.44 8.46
N TYR A 90 4.13 -0.88 7.91
CA TYR A 90 4.68 -0.42 6.62
C TYR A 90 4.41 -1.37 5.44
N GLY A 91 3.67 -2.45 5.69
CA GLY A 91 3.36 -3.44 4.68
C GLY A 91 2.40 -2.90 3.62
N ARG A 92 2.35 -3.54 2.46
CA ARG A 92 1.32 -3.25 1.47
C ARG A 92 -0.06 -3.64 2.03
N LEU A 93 -1.03 -2.74 1.87
CA LEU A 93 -2.43 -3.05 2.18
C LEU A 93 -3.01 -3.93 1.07
N GLU A 94 -3.62 -5.04 1.46
CA GLU A 94 -4.42 -5.91 0.59
C GLU A 94 -5.89 -5.62 0.81
N ALA A 95 -6.67 -5.59 -0.27
CA ALA A 95 -8.11 -5.35 -0.23
C ALA A 95 -8.87 -6.35 -1.11
N ILE A 96 -9.98 -6.87 -0.60
CA ILE A 96 -10.90 -7.77 -1.31
C ILE A 96 -12.29 -7.14 -1.32
N PHE A 97 -12.91 -7.06 -2.50
CA PHE A 97 -14.19 -6.39 -2.72
C PHE A 97 -15.26 -7.42 -3.08
N TYR A 98 -16.32 -7.48 -2.28
CA TYR A 98 -17.52 -8.28 -2.55
C TYR A 98 -18.71 -7.33 -2.59
N LEU A 99 -19.04 -6.82 -3.78
CA LEU A 99 -20.06 -5.79 -3.99
C LEU A 99 -21.07 -6.24 -5.03
N ASP A 100 -22.35 -6.04 -4.74
CA ASP A 100 -23.48 -6.38 -5.59
C ASP A 100 -24.39 -5.16 -5.81
N GLY A 101 -25.34 -5.29 -6.74
CA GLY A 101 -26.36 -4.26 -7.01
C GLY A 101 -26.00 -3.26 -8.10
N PHE A 102 -24.95 -3.53 -8.90
CA PHE A 102 -24.65 -2.74 -10.10
C PHE A 102 -25.59 -3.08 -11.26
N PRO A 103 -25.88 -2.11 -12.17
CA PRO A 103 -26.66 -2.38 -13.38
C PRO A 103 -25.97 -3.39 -14.28
N LEU A 104 -26.75 -4.32 -14.86
CA LEU A 104 -26.24 -5.40 -15.72
C LEU A 104 -26.12 -4.99 -17.20
N ASP A 105 -26.86 -3.96 -17.59
CA ASP A 105 -27.18 -3.56 -18.96
C ASP A 105 -26.39 -2.36 -19.47
N ASN A 106 -25.40 -1.90 -18.69
CA ASN A 106 -24.63 -0.71 -19.02
C ASN A 106 -23.26 -1.06 -19.66
N ASN A 107 -22.92 -0.36 -20.75
CA ASN A 107 -21.63 -0.48 -21.46
C ASN A 107 -20.44 0.15 -20.69
N GLN A 108 -20.60 0.44 -19.40
CA GLN A 108 -19.63 1.10 -18.51
C GLN A 108 -19.48 0.27 -17.23
N SER A 109 -18.87 -0.90 -17.36
CA SER A 109 -18.62 -1.83 -16.24
C SER A 109 -17.59 -1.31 -15.21
N SER A 110 -16.79 -0.29 -15.56
CA SER A 110 -15.78 0.26 -14.66
C SER A 110 -16.37 1.24 -13.66
N ARG A 111 -16.09 1.02 -12.37
CA ARG A 111 -16.51 1.88 -11.25
C ARG A 111 -15.30 2.21 -10.38
N ALA A 112 -15.23 3.45 -9.91
CA ALA A 112 -14.18 3.92 -9.02
C ALA A 112 -14.56 3.68 -7.55
N ILE A 113 -13.56 3.37 -6.72
CA ILE A 113 -13.69 3.22 -5.27
C ILE A 113 -12.51 3.96 -4.64
N HIS A 114 -12.79 4.82 -3.67
CA HIS A 114 -11.78 5.64 -2.99
C HIS A 114 -11.99 5.60 -1.47
N ILE A 115 -10.94 5.93 -0.72
CA ILE A 115 -11.02 6.23 0.71
C ILE A 115 -11.26 7.73 0.87
N HIS A 116 -12.31 8.09 1.58
CA HIS A 116 -12.63 9.47 1.92
C HIS A 116 -12.04 9.83 3.29
N GLU A 117 -11.87 11.12 3.54
CA GLU A 117 -11.18 11.62 4.74
C GLU A 117 -11.94 11.40 6.06
N LEU A 118 -13.28 11.30 6.01
CA LEU A 118 -14.11 11.15 7.21
C LEU A 118 -14.98 9.89 7.14
N GLY A 119 -15.08 9.20 8.28
CA GLY A 119 -16.08 8.16 8.53
C GLY A 119 -17.44 8.71 8.98
N ASP A 120 -17.81 9.91 8.53
CA ASP A 120 -19.07 10.56 8.89
C ASP A 120 -20.17 10.20 7.89
N LEU A 121 -21.20 9.50 8.37
CA LEU A 121 -22.37 9.07 7.59
C LEU A 121 -23.65 9.85 7.94
N SER A 122 -23.55 10.94 8.72
CA SER A 122 -24.69 11.76 9.17
C SER A 122 -25.52 12.33 8.03
N ASN A 123 -24.91 12.56 6.86
CA ASN A 123 -25.56 13.04 5.64
C ASN A 123 -25.30 12.06 4.46
N GLY A 124 -25.28 10.75 4.76
CA GLY A 124 -24.97 9.72 3.77
C GLY A 124 -23.51 9.78 3.32
N CYS A 125 -23.27 9.58 2.03
CA CYS A 125 -21.90 9.59 1.49
C CYS A 125 -21.35 11.01 1.35
N ASP A 126 -22.21 12.03 1.26
CA ASP A 126 -21.83 13.43 1.06
C ASP A 126 -21.03 13.99 2.26
N SER A 127 -21.27 13.49 3.47
CA SER A 127 -20.56 13.91 4.69
C SER A 127 -19.16 13.30 4.83
N THR A 128 -18.77 12.36 3.97
CA THR A 128 -17.45 11.72 4.05
C THR A 128 -16.30 12.64 3.62
N GLY A 129 -16.62 13.79 3.02
CA GLY A 129 -15.63 14.79 2.60
C GLY A 129 -14.92 14.43 1.31
N GLY A 130 -13.72 14.98 1.11
CA GLY A 130 -12.87 14.71 -0.05
C GLY A 130 -12.15 13.37 0.00
N HIS A 131 -11.28 13.13 -0.99
CA HIS A 131 -10.36 11.98 -0.94
C HIS A 131 -9.39 12.13 0.23
N TYR A 132 -9.15 11.06 0.99
CA TYR A 132 -8.13 11.05 2.03
C TYR A 132 -6.74 11.31 1.40
N ASN A 133 -6.13 12.44 1.76
CA ASN A 133 -4.89 12.92 1.15
C ASN A 133 -3.87 13.42 2.20
N PRO A 134 -3.30 12.54 3.02
CA PRO A 134 -2.41 12.94 4.11
C PRO A 134 -1.11 13.61 3.62
N PHE A 135 -0.70 13.36 2.38
CA PHE A 135 0.53 13.89 1.79
C PHE A 135 0.32 15.11 0.89
N ARG A 136 -0.93 15.54 0.69
CA ARG A 136 -1.30 16.73 -0.09
C ARG A 136 -0.76 16.70 -1.53
N VAL A 137 -0.97 15.57 -2.21
CA VAL A 137 -0.45 15.31 -3.57
C VAL A 137 -1.50 15.40 -4.68
N ASN A 138 -2.69 15.92 -4.36
CA ASN A 138 -3.80 16.05 -5.30
C ASN A 138 -3.91 17.49 -5.80
#